data_AF-A0A969L3V5-F1
#
_entry.id   AF-A0A969L3V5-F1
#
_cell.length_a   1.000
_cell.length_b   1.000
_cell.length_c   1.000
_cell.angle_alpha   90.00
_cell.angle_beta   90.00
_cell.angle_gamma   90.00
#
_symmetry.space_group_name_H-M   'P 1'
#
loop_
_entity.id
_entity.type
_entity.pdbx_description
1 polymer ?
#
loop_
_entity_poly.entity_id
_entity_poly.type
_entity_poly.pdbx_seq_one_letter_code
_entity_poly.pdbx_strand_id
1 'polypeptide(L)'
;MENDFKAWYDLMRRFNHMTGLGLDLSDLARRSDELFNVMGEKLNTLERRLPQHNIRDYLAELTGDFVEMPFMPLDDVWERELGDLFEDLEDD
;
A
#
# COMPACT_ATOMS: atom_id res chain seq x y z
N MET A 1 -4.64 -9.31 7.63
CA MET A 1 -3.56 -8.36 7.28
C MET A 1 -2.47 -9.02 6.42
N GLU A 2 -2.23 -10.33 6.52
CA GLU A 2 -1.15 -11.05 5.80
C GLU A 2 -1.18 -11.07 4.26
N ASN A 3 -2.26 -10.60 3.60
CA ASN A 3 -2.38 -10.61 2.12
C ASN A 3 -2.54 -9.21 1.50
N ASP A 4 -2.29 -8.14 2.25
CA ASP A 4 -2.32 -6.77 1.71
C ASP A 4 -0.98 -6.41 1.08
N PHE A 5 -0.73 -6.97 -0.11
CA PHE A 5 0.52 -6.74 -0.86
C PHE A 5 0.73 -5.27 -1.20
N LYS A 6 -0.35 -4.48 -1.34
CA LYS A 6 -0.26 -3.05 -1.63
C LYS A 6 0.24 -2.28 -0.40
N ALA A 7 -0.35 -2.50 0.77
CA ALA A 7 0.11 -1.88 2.01
C ALA A 7 1.58 -2.23 2.30
N TRP A 8 1.97 -3.51 2.13
CA TRP A 8 3.36 -3.93 2.31
C TRP A 8 4.31 -3.32 1.29
N TYR A 9 3.92 -3.24 0.02
CA TYR A 9 4.73 -2.61 -1.01
C TYR A 9 4.99 -1.13 -0.69
N ASP A 10 3.94 -0.40 -0.30
CA ASP A 10 4.05 1.03 0.02
C ASP A 10 4.90 1.28 1.26
N LEU A 11 4.79 0.42 2.28
CA LEU A 11 5.63 0.48 3.49
C LEU A 11 7.10 0.22 3.15
N MET A 12 7.39 -0.87 2.44
CA MET A 12 8.77 -1.24 2.10
C MET A 12 9.42 -0.22 1.16
N ARG A 13 8.64 0.40 0.26
CA ARG A 13 9.13 1.49 -0.59
C ARG A 13 9.56 2.71 0.25
N ARG A 14 8.80 3.06 1.29
CA ARG A 14 9.16 4.15 2.22
C ARG A 14 10.37 3.79 3.05
N PHE A 15 10.42 2.56 3.55
CA PHE A 15 11.56 2.05 4.31
C PHE A 15 12.86 2.10 3.50
N ASN A 16 12.83 1.63 2.24
CA ASN A 16 13.95 1.75 1.31
C ASN A 16 14.41 3.19 1.09
N HIS A 17 13.47 4.13 1.03
CA HIS A 17 13.79 5.55 0.85
C HIS A 17 14.48 6.15 2.08
N MET A 18 13.93 5.91 3.27
CA MET A 18 14.47 6.46 4.53
C MET A 18 15.82 5.87 4.91
N THR A 19 16.03 4.57 4.67
CA THR A 19 17.24 3.85 5.12
C THR A 19 18.32 3.75 4.05
N GLY A 20 17.99 4.04 2.79
CA GLY A 20 18.91 3.87 1.67
C GLY A 20 19.31 2.41 1.38
N LEU A 21 18.63 1.42 1.96
CA LEU A 21 19.00 -0.01 1.86
C LEU A 21 18.91 -0.60 0.44
N GLY A 22 18.17 0.04 -0.47
CA GLY A 22 18.11 -0.37 -1.86
C GLY A 22 17.55 -1.79 -2.08
N LEU A 23 16.64 -2.27 -1.22
CA LEU A 23 16.04 -3.60 -1.36
C LEU A 23 15.29 -3.73 -2.70
N ASP A 24 15.39 -4.87 -3.36
CA ASP A 24 14.58 -5.16 -4.54
C ASP A 24 13.13 -5.45 -4.13
N LEU A 25 12.22 -4.57 -4.56
CA LEU A 25 10.78 -4.69 -4.29
C LEU A 25 9.99 -5.17 -5.51
N SER A 26 10.65 -5.62 -6.58
CA SER A 26 10.02 -6.00 -7.86
C SER A 26 8.95 -7.07 -7.70
N ASP A 27 9.21 -8.12 -6.91
CA ASP A 27 8.23 -9.18 -6.67
C ASP A 27 7.02 -8.69 -5.87
N LEU A 28 7.26 -7.82 -4.89
CA LEU A 28 6.21 -7.25 -4.05
C LEU A 28 5.34 -6.26 -4.86
N ALA A 29 5.96 -5.48 -5.74
CA ALA A 29 5.28 -4.62 -6.72
C ALA A 29 4.38 -5.45 -7.63
N ARG A 30 4.93 -6.53 -8.21
CA ARG A 30 4.18 -7.44 -9.10
C ARG A 30 2.95 -8.02 -8.40
N ARG A 31 3.10 -8.52 -7.17
CA ARG A 31 1.98 -9.08 -6.39
C ARG A 31 0.93 -8.02 -6.03
N SER A 32 1.36 -6.79 -5.74
CA SER A 32 0.45 -5.65 -5.55
C SER A 32 -0.36 -5.38 -6.82
N ASP A 33 0.28 -5.35 -7.99
CA ASP A 33 -0.41 -5.11 -9.27
C ASP A 33 -1.37 -6.25 -9.64
N GLU A 34 -0.99 -7.49 -9.38
CA GLU A 34 -1.85 -8.67 -9.56
C GLU A 34 -3.13 -8.57 -8.72
N LEU A 35 -3.03 -8.09 -7.47
CA LEU A 35 -4.18 -7.87 -6.60
C LEU A 35 -5.15 -6.83 -7.19
N PHE A 36 -4.62 -5.72 -7.73
CA PHE A 36 -5.44 -4.70 -8.40
C PHE A 36 -6.13 -5.23 -9.65
N ASN A 37 -5.42 -6.02 -10.47
CA ASN A 37 -5.99 -6.61 -11.68
C ASN A 37 -7.15 -7.56 -11.36
N VAL A 38 -6.96 -8.46 -10.37
CA VAL A 38 -8.02 -9.37 -9.92
C VAL A 38 -9.23 -8.60 -9.38
N MET A 39 -9.01 -7.51 -8.65
CA MET A 39 -10.11 -6.66 -8.17
C MET A 39 -10.87 -6.01 -9.32
N GLY A 40 -10.15 -5.48 -10.32
CA GLY A 40 -10.75 -4.89 -11.52
C GLY A 40 -11.57 -5.90 -12.33
N GLU A 41 -11.09 -7.13 -12.49
CA GLU A 41 -11.86 -8.20 -13.17
C GLU A 41 -13.13 -8.58 -12.43
N LYS A 42 -13.06 -8.67 -11.10
CA LYS A 42 -14.25 -8.92 -10.26
C LYS A 42 -15.26 -7.78 -10.40
N LEU A 43 -14.80 -6.53 -10.44
CA LEU A 43 -15.65 -5.37 -10.62
C LEU A 43 -16.37 -5.39 -11.97
N ASN A 44 -15.64 -5.64 -13.06
CA ASN A 44 -16.21 -5.79 -14.40
C ASN A 44 -17.23 -6.93 -14.47
N THR A 45 -16.98 -8.02 -13.76
CA THR A 45 -17.93 -9.14 -13.68
C THR A 45 -19.20 -8.75 -12.93
N LEU A 46 -19.07 -7.98 -11.84
CA LEU A 46 -20.19 -7.50 -11.04
C LEU A 46 -21.07 -6.53 -11.85
N GLU A 47 -20.46 -5.60 -12.59
CA GLU A 47 -21.17 -4.67 -13.51
C GLU A 47 -21.99 -5.42 -14.56
N ARG A 48 -21.44 -6.49 -15.14
CA ARG A 48 -22.16 -7.29 -16.14
C ARG A 48 -23.35 -8.06 -15.55
N ARG A 49 -23.23 -8.52 -14.30
CA ARG A 49 -24.27 -9.31 -13.61
C ARG A 49 -25.38 -8.45 -13.03
N LEU A 50 -25.05 -7.21 -12.66
CA LEU A 50 -25.94 -6.28 -11.97
C LEU A 50 -25.95 -4.91 -12.65
N PRO A 51 -26.32 -4.81 -13.95
CA PRO A 51 -26.25 -3.56 -14.71
C PRO A 51 -27.17 -2.46 -14.16
N GLN A 52 -28.21 -2.84 -13.38
CA GLN A 52 -29.10 -1.90 -12.71
C GLN A 52 -28.48 -1.20 -11.49
N HIS A 53 -27.34 -1.68 -10.99
CA HIS A 53 -26.61 -1.06 -9.89
C HIS A 53 -25.38 -0.36 -10.48
N ASN A 54 -25.32 0.98 -10.34
CA ASN A 54 -24.18 1.75 -10.82
C ASN A 54 -23.00 1.62 -9.84
N ILE A 55 -22.35 0.46 -9.88
CA ILE A 55 -21.27 0.10 -8.95
C ILE A 55 -20.08 1.06 -9.09
N ARG A 56 -19.82 1.60 -10.29
CA ARG A 56 -18.76 2.60 -10.50
C ARG A 56 -19.05 3.90 -9.77
N ASP A 57 -20.27 4.40 -9.86
CA ASP A 57 -20.66 5.62 -9.16
C ASP A 57 -20.54 5.44 -7.65
N TYR A 58 -20.97 4.29 -7.12
CA TYR A 58 -20.83 3.98 -5.70
C TYR A 58 -19.37 3.94 -5.25
N LEU A 59 -18.49 3.30 -6.03
CA LEU A 59 -17.06 3.30 -5.72
C LEU A 59 -16.45 4.70 -5.83
N ALA A 60 -16.86 5.49 -6.82
CA ALA A 60 -16.41 6.86 -6.97
C ALA A 60 -16.83 7.73 -5.78
N GLU A 61 -18.06 7.57 -5.30
CA GLU A 61 -18.56 8.22 -4.08
C GLU A 61 -17.75 7.77 -2.85
N LEU A 62 -17.54 6.46 -2.68
CA LEU A 62 -16.76 5.90 -1.57
C LEU A 62 -15.33 6.46 -1.52
N THR A 63 -14.71 6.64 -2.69
CA THR A 63 -13.36 7.22 -2.79
C THR A 63 -13.35 8.75 -2.73
N GLY A 64 -14.47 9.42 -2.98
CA GLY A 64 -14.57 10.88 -3.01
C GLY A 64 -14.26 11.52 -1.66
N ASP A 65 -14.62 10.84 -0.57
CA ASP A 65 -14.35 11.26 0.80
C ASP A 65 -12.99 10.75 1.32
N PHE A 66 -12.27 9.95 0.53
CA PHE A 66 -10.97 9.41 0.93
C PHE A 66 -9.91 10.51 0.84
N VAL A 67 -9.48 11.00 2.01
CA VAL A 67 -8.31 11.88 2.11
C VAL A 67 -7.08 11.01 2.33
N GLU A 68 -6.25 10.87 1.30
CA GLU A 68 -4.94 10.26 1.45
C GLU A 68 -4.13 11.11 2.44
N MET A 69 -3.74 10.53 3.58
CA MET A 69 -2.77 11.17 4.46
C MET A 69 -1.42 11.13 3.77
N PRO A 70 -0.87 12.28 3.31
CA PRO A 70 0.43 12.29 2.68
C PRO A 70 1.44 11.80 3.72
N PHE A 71 2.33 10.92 3.29
CA PHE A 71 3.52 10.63 4.07
C PHE A 71 4.35 11.91 4.10
N MET A 72 4.31 12.64 5.21
CA MET A 72 5.29 13.68 5.47
C MET A 72 6.55 12.96 5.93
N PRO A 73 7.64 13.01 5.16
CA PRO A 73 8.93 12.52 5.61
C PRO A 73 9.38 13.46 6.73
N LEU A 74 9.00 13.14 7.97
CA LEU A 74 9.69 13.66 9.15
C LEU A 74 10.98 12.85 9.26
N ASP A 75 11.83 12.94 8.23
CA ASP A 75 12.98 12.05 8.03
C ASP A 75 13.82 11.97 9.31
N ASP A 76 14.08 13.12 9.95
CA ASP A 76 14.84 13.22 11.20
C ASP A 76 14.19 12.50 12.40
N VAL A 77 12.84 12.48 12.47
CA VAL A 77 12.13 11.80 13.55
C VAL A 77 12.12 10.30 13.31
N TRP A 78 11.86 9.88 12.06
CA TRP A 78 11.82 8.46 11.72
C TRP A 78 13.20 7.81 11.75
N GLU A 79 14.25 8.51 11.30
CA GLU A 79 15.64 8.04 11.38
C GLU A 79 16.04 7.79 12.84
N ARG A 80 15.69 8.69 13.75
CA ARG A 80 15.95 8.52 15.18
C ARG A 80 15.17 7.34 15.78
N GLU A 81 13.85 7.32 15.65
CA GLU A 81 13.03 6.29 16.33
C GLU A 81 13.24 4.90 15.72
N LEU A 82 13.49 4.79 14.40
CA LEU A 82 13.84 3.50 13.78
C LEU A 82 15.28 3.10 14.12
N GLY A 83 16.21 4.05 14.20
CA GLY A 83 17.58 3.79 14.65
C GLY A 83 17.60 3.20 16.06
N ASP A 84 16.91 3.86 17.00
CA ASP A 84 16.77 3.39 18.40
C ASP A 84 16.17 1.97 18.46
N LEU A 85 15.14 1.67 17.66
CA LEU A 85 14.53 0.33 17.58
C LEU A 85 15.50 -0.75 17.07
N PHE A 86 16.33 -0.43 16.08
CA PHE A 86 17.30 -1.38 15.53
C PHE A 86 18.49 -1.59 16.45
N GLU A 87 18.95 -0.55 17.17
CA GLU A 87 19.96 -0.70 18.22
C GLU A 87 19.45 -1.63 19.35
N ASP A 88 18.20 -1.46 19.79
CA ASP A 88 17.58 -2.34 20.80
C ASP A 88 17.46 -3.81 20.35
N LEU A 89 17.40 -4.07 19.03
CA LEU A 89 17.31 -5.43 18.46
C LEU A 89 18.68 -6.12 18.26
N GLU A 90 19.77 -5.36 18.25
CA GLU A 90 21.14 -5.91 18.13
C GLU A 90 21.76 -6.25 19.49
N ASP A 91 21.20 -5.73 20.60
CA ASP A 91 21.64 -5.98 21.97
C ASP A 91 21.03 -7.26 22.62
N ASP A 92 20.22 -8.04 21.88
CA ASP A 92 19.66 -9.36 22.24
C ASP A 92 20.27 -10.53 21.42
#